data_AF-A0A0K6FRU5-F1
#
_entry.id   AF-A0A0K6FRU5-F1
#
_cell.length_a   1.000
_cell.length_b   1.000
_cell.length_c   1.000
_cell.angle_alpha   90.00
_cell.angle_beta   90.00
_cell.angle_gamma   90.00
#
_symmetry.space_group_name_H-M   'P 1'
#
loop_
_entity.id
_entity.type
_entity.pdbx_description
1 polymer ?
#
loop_
_entity_poly.entity_id
_entity_poly.type
_entity_poly.pdbx_seq_one_letter_code
_entity_poly.pdbx_strand_id
1 'polypeptide(L)'
;MLGTRAQYRPLSKAALARKRAMAISTVNRVNKLKSRYGAPSQPSQSTRKGKKAWRKNVDIEEVEDHLEGLRDEERETGGLVHEKSDTELFSVDVHGDEQLKRQMRKHRPLKYMEMLAKRSAVPAVHSRASFPTPTPSGFTKPRIRVSAAERARLARIAHRTKNPLEVADYRSNLPASEAVKRSGKYDVWASEDPDEASLVRAMRTSEAKEYLLPIVKRHQSRAPPSAPPSVPALTKAALPTSVVHPEAGMSYNPTYEDHQELLRTAHEREAKRVEDAEKVEAVRRRMEAAWEHKGDGILEGMLIDVGEEDEEDEEAEQLDPVKPPQRKTAQQRKKAARALAEKRSRAGLAQKRQQLASLSTLKSLRRTVANAQSESQRAAAERAEKKLAKGLIGMRVGRHVVKESDIDYQLGEDLPESFRELKPEGNLWKDRWGSMVSRGKVEPRVPVLAARKKKMKEYEKHSYKRFDAQN
;
A
#
# COMPACT_ATOMS: atom_id res chain seq x y z
N MET A 1 -62.98 -29.76 15.94
CA MET A 1 -63.47 -28.35 15.99
C MET A 1 -62.49 -27.52 16.82
N LEU A 2 -62.39 -26.22 16.52
CA LEU A 2 -61.56 -25.15 17.12
C LEU A 2 -60.30 -24.78 16.32
N GLY A 3 -60.53 -24.13 15.16
CA GLY A 3 -59.52 -23.32 14.50
C GLY A 3 -59.40 -21.95 15.18
N THR A 4 -58.20 -21.61 15.63
CA THR A 4 -57.85 -20.29 16.17
C THR A 4 -57.92 -19.25 15.07
N ARG A 5 -58.95 -18.39 15.12
CA ARG A 5 -59.17 -17.28 14.21
C ARG A 5 -58.15 -16.16 14.54
N ALA A 6 -57.10 -16.02 13.75
CA ALA A 6 -56.14 -14.93 13.89
C ALA A 6 -56.87 -13.58 13.69
N GLN A 7 -57.04 -12.82 14.76
CA GLN A 7 -57.60 -11.47 14.69
C GLN A 7 -56.58 -10.55 14.02
N TYR A 8 -56.88 -10.11 12.79
CA TYR A 8 -56.17 -9.03 12.13
C TYR A 8 -56.37 -7.73 12.91
N ARG A 9 -55.37 -7.30 13.68
CA ARG A 9 -55.32 -5.94 14.22
C ARG A 9 -55.01 -4.98 13.07
N PRO A 10 -55.84 -3.95 12.81
CA PRO A 10 -55.55 -2.96 11.80
C PRO A 10 -54.27 -2.20 12.18
N LEU A 11 -53.34 -2.11 11.23
CA LEU A 11 -52.10 -1.35 11.40
C LEU A 11 -52.44 0.10 11.76
N SER A 12 -51.77 0.65 12.78
CA SER A 12 -51.97 2.05 13.18
C SER A 12 -51.68 3.00 12.02
N LYS A 13 -52.35 4.16 11.98
CA LYS A 13 -52.15 5.18 10.93
C LYS A 13 -50.66 5.53 10.74
N ALA A 14 -49.86 5.50 11.81
CA ALA A 14 -48.42 5.72 11.78
C ALA A 14 -47.65 4.59 11.07
N ALA A 15 -48.03 3.32 11.27
CA ALA A 15 -47.44 2.18 10.58
C ALA A 15 -47.81 2.17 9.08
N LEU A 16 -49.03 2.58 8.76
CA LEU A 16 -49.51 2.72 7.38
C LEU A 16 -48.81 3.88 6.65
N ALA A 17 -48.55 5.00 7.35
CA ALA A 17 -47.77 6.11 6.83
C ALA A 17 -46.29 5.72 6.61
N ARG A 18 -45.69 4.94 7.52
CA ARG A 18 -44.32 4.42 7.34
C ARG A 18 -44.21 3.43 6.19
N LYS A 19 -45.18 2.52 6.03
CA LYS A 19 -45.23 1.60 4.87
C LYS A 19 -45.43 2.35 3.56
N ARG A 20 -46.30 3.37 3.53
CA ARG A 20 -46.46 4.26 2.36
C ARG A 20 -45.17 5.03 2.06
N ALA A 21 -44.49 5.57 3.07
CA ALA A 21 -43.22 6.27 2.90
C ALA A 21 -42.11 5.33 2.39
N MET A 22 -42.05 4.09 2.90
CA MET A 22 -41.12 3.08 2.38
C MET A 22 -41.46 2.67 0.95
N ALA A 23 -42.74 2.47 0.61
CA ALA A 23 -43.17 2.15 -0.75
C ALA A 23 -42.85 3.28 -1.75
N ILE A 24 -43.05 4.54 -1.35
CA ILE A 24 -42.68 5.72 -2.15
C ILE A 24 -41.15 5.80 -2.29
N SER A 25 -40.39 5.45 -1.24
CA SER A 25 -38.93 5.43 -1.30
C SER A 25 -38.37 4.30 -2.18
N THR A 26 -39.04 3.15 -2.25
CA THR A 26 -38.65 2.03 -3.11
C THR A 26 -39.00 2.31 -4.56
N VAL A 27 -40.16 2.91 -4.85
CA VAL A 27 -40.53 3.36 -6.21
C VAL A 27 -39.56 4.43 -6.71
N ASN A 28 -39.17 5.38 -5.86
CA ASN A 28 -38.15 6.39 -6.21
C ASN A 28 -36.73 5.82 -6.35
N ARG A 29 -36.44 4.64 -5.77
CA ARG A 29 -35.15 3.96 -5.91
C ARG A 29 -35.07 3.14 -7.20
N VAL A 30 -36.20 2.62 -7.69
CA VAL A 30 -36.31 1.94 -9.00
C VAL A 30 -36.15 2.95 -10.15
N ASN A 31 -36.73 4.14 -10.03
CA ASN A 31 -36.59 5.23 -11.03
C ASN A 31 -35.19 5.89 -11.06
N LYS A 32 -34.20 5.33 -10.35
CA LYS A 32 -32.81 5.80 -10.31
C LYS A 32 -31.84 4.77 -10.87
N LEU A 33 -32.33 3.84 -11.69
CA LEU A 33 -31.49 3.11 -12.62
C LEU A 33 -31.21 4.06 -13.80
N LYS A 34 -29.94 4.47 -13.93
CA LYS A 34 -29.49 5.12 -15.18
C LYS A 34 -29.73 4.12 -16.31
N SER A 35 -30.13 4.60 -17.49
CA SER A 35 -30.09 3.81 -18.73
C SER A 35 -28.78 3.02 -18.78
N ARG A 36 -28.87 1.70 -18.98
CA ARG A 36 -27.69 0.81 -18.98
C ARG A 36 -26.72 1.12 -20.12
N TYR A 37 -27.20 1.80 -21.16
CA TYR A 37 -26.47 2.10 -22.38
C TYR A 37 -26.69 3.57 -22.78
N GLY A 38 -25.62 4.37 -22.90
CA GLY A 38 -25.68 5.77 -23.37
C GLY A 38 -26.59 6.70 -22.53
N ALA A 39 -26.77 7.95 -22.96
CA ALA A 39 -27.66 8.92 -22.31
C ALA A 39 -28.73 9.45 -23.30
N PRO A 40 -29.96 9.79 -22.86
CA PRO A 40 -30.29 10.20 -21.49
C PRO A 40 -31.59 9.63 -20.87
N SER A 41 -31.49 8.88 -19.77
CA SER A 41 -32.61 8.73 -18.81
C SER A 41 -32.70 9.96 -17.89
N GLN A 42 -33.72 10.80 -18.02
CA GLN A 42 -34.04 11.85 -17.02
C GLN A 42 -35.56 12.11 -16.84
N PRO A 43 -36.40 11.15 -16.40
CA PRO A 43 -37.75 11.49 -15.95
C PRO A 43 -37.71 11.97 -14.49
N SER A 44 -37.13 13.15 -14.24
CA SER A 44 -37.20 13.81 -12.92
C SER A 44 -38.55 14.50 -12.67
N GLN A 45 -39.44 14.54 -13.66
CA GLN A 45 -40.73 15.24 -13.64
C GLN A 45 -41.82 14.42 -14.33
N SER A 46 -42.98 14.25 -13.69
CA SER A 46 -44.14 13.54 -14.25
C SER A 46 -44.93 14.35 -15.28
N THR A 47 -44.69 15.66 -15.36
CA THR A 47 -45.45 16.56 -16.25
C THR A 47 -44.97 16.41 -17.70
N ARG A 48 -45.92 16.23 -18.61
CA ARG A 48 -45.71 16.14 -20.07
C ARG A 48 -46.30 17.35 -20.80
N LYS A 49 -46.46 18.49 -20.10
CA LYS A 49 -47.12 19.67 -20.67
C LYS A 49 -46.16 20.44 -21.59
N GLY A 50 -46.50 20.50 -22.87
CA GLY A 50 -45.78 21.26 -23.89
C GLY A 50 -44.70 20.46 -24.63
N LYS A 51 -44.33 20.95 -25.82
CA LYS A 51 -43.43 20.25 -26.78
C LYS A 51 -42.04 19.92 -26.20
N LYS A 52 -41.52 20.77 -25.32
CA LYS A 52 -40.21 20.58 -24.66
C LYS A 52 -40.24 19.49 -23.60
N ALA A 53 -41.35 19.36 -22.86
CA ALA A 53 -41.53 18.31 -21.85
C ALA A 53 -41.79 16.95 -22.52
N TRP A 54 -42.55 16.93 -23.62
CA TRP A 54 -42.81 15.70 -24.38
C TRP A 54 -41.52 15.09 -24.96
N ARG A 55 -40.58 15.92 -25.45
CA ARG A 55 -39.27 15.46 -25.95
C ARG A 55 -38.34 14.88 -24.87
N LYS A 56 -38.59 15.14 -23.58
CA LYS A 56 -37.66 14.81 -22.48
C LYS A 56 -38.19 13.78 -21.48
N ASN A 57 -39.52 13.69 -21.34
CA ASN A 57 -40.19 12.88 -20.32
C ASN A 57 -41.05 11.75 -20.92
N VAL A 58 -40.81 11.39 -22.18
CA VAL A 58 -41.37 10.17 -22.79
C VAL A 58 -40.43 9.02 -22.45
N ASP A 59 -41.02 7.96 -21.94
CA ASP A 59 -40.31 6.72 -21.63
C ASP A 59 -40.16 5.91 -22.92
N ILE A 60 -38.91 5.63 -23.30
CA ILE A 60 -38.54 4.87 -24.49
C ILE A 60 -37.66 3.67 -24.05
N GLU A 61 -37.51 3.41 -22.74
CA GLU A 61 -36.61 2.39 -22.22
C GLU A 61 -36.96 1.00 -22.77
N GLU A 62 -38.25 0.66 -22.86
CA GLU A 62 -38.72 -0.61 -23.45
C GLU A 62 -38.30 -0.78 -24.92
N VAL A 63 -38.39 0.29 -25.71
CA VAL A 63 -38.03 0.26 -27.14
C VAL A 63 -36.51 0.22 -27.30
N GLU A 64 -35.77 0.94 -26.46
CA GLU A 64 -34.30 0.89 -26.44
C GLU A 64 -33.77 -0.48 -26.03
N ASP A 65 -34.35 -1.09 -24.99
CA ASP A 65 -34.00 -2.43 -24.52
C ASP A 65 -34.30 -3.49 -25.60
N HIS A 66 -35.44 -3.37 -26.30
CA HIS A 66 -35.75 -4.25 -27.42
C HIS A 66 -34.74 -4.10 -28.57
N LEU A 67 -34.41 -2.86 -28.97
CA LEU A 67 -33.44 -2.60 -30.03
C LEU A 67 -32.01 -3.04 -29.66
N GLU A 68 -31.59 -2.91 -28.40
CA GLU A 68 -30.29 -3.41 -27.96
C GLU A 68 -30.28 -4.94 -27.88
N GLY A 69 -31.39 -5.58 -27.49
CA GLY A 69 -31.54 -7.03 -27.56
C GLY A 69 -31.33 -7.57 -28.97
N LEU A 70 -31.91 -6.92 -29.98
CA LEU A 70 -31.68 -7.27 -31.40
C LEU A 70 -30.20 -7.07 -31.80
N ARG A 71 -29.55 -5.99 -31.34
CA ARG A 71 -28.11 -5.76 -31.60
C ARG A 71 -27.22 -6.79 -30.91
N ASP A 72 -27.58 -7.25 -29.73
CA ASP A 72 -26.83 -8.27 -29.01
C ASP A 72 -26.99 -9.63 -29.70
N GLU A 73 -28.19 -9.98 -30.18
CA GLU A 73 -28.42 -11.14 -31.05
C GLU A 73 -27.58 -11.08 -32.33
N GLU A 74 -27.50 -9.91 -32.97
CA GLU A 74 -26.63 -9.66 -34.12
C GLU A 74 -25.15 -9.84 -33.76
N ARG A 75 -24.68 -9.33 -32.61
CA ARG A 75 -23.27 -9.44 -32.19
C ARG A 75 -22.85 -10.87 -31.87
N GLU A 76 -23.71 -11.65 -31.22
CA GLU A 76 -23.42 -13.01 -30.79
C GLU A 76 -23.61 -14.03 -31.92
N THR A 77 -24.73 -13.93 -32.63
CA THR A 77 -25.15 -14.93 -33.62
C THR A 77 -24.81 -14.49 -35.05
N GLY A 78 -24.54 -13.22 -35.29
CA GLY A 78 -24.25 -12.66 -36.62
C GLY A 78 -25.48 -12.26 -37.43
N GLY A 79 -26.66 -12.29 -36.80
CA GLY A 79 -27.95 -11.97 -37.39
C GLY A 79 -29.08 -12.33 -36.43
N LEU A 80 -30.30 -11.89 -36.73
CA LEU A 80 -31.48 -12.15 -35.91
C LEU A 80 -31.76 -13.65 -35.81
N VAL A 81 -32.09 -14.13 -34.61
CA VAL A 81 -32.29 -15.58 -34.39
C VAL A 81 -33.44 -16.13 -35.24
N HIS A 82 -34.47 -15.31 -35.49
CA HIS A 82 -35.65 -15.70 -36.27
C HIS A 82 -35.42 -15.78 -37.79
N GLU A 83 -34.36 -15.18 -38.31
CA GLU A 83 -34.03 -15.23 -39.75
C GLU A 83 -33.16 -16.44 -40.10
N LYS A 84 -32.54 -17.07 -39.10
CA LYS A 84 -31.67 -18.23 -39.29
C LYS A 84 -32.50 -19.49 -39.50
N SER A 85 -32.01 -20.35 -40.38
CA SER A 85 -32.63 -21.65 -40.62
C SER A 85 -32.45 -22.57 -39.41
N ASP A 86 -33.44 -23.43 -39.14
CA ASP A 86 -33.37 -24.41 -38.04
C ASP A 86 -32.13 -25.31 -38.13
N THR A 87 -31.62 -25.55 -39.34
CA THR A 87 -30.38 -26.32 -39.58
C THR A 87 -29.11 -25.63 -39.08
N GLU A 88 -29.09 -24.29 -39.00
CA GLU A 88 -27.97 -23.54 -38.42
C GLU A 88 -28.05 -23.45 -36.89
N LEU A 89 -29.27 -23.46 -36.34
CA LEU A 89 -29.52 -23.34 -34.90
C LEU A 89 -29.40 -24.69 -34.19
N PHE A 90 -29.83 -25.76 -34.84
CA PHE A 90 -29.93 -27.08 -34.25
C PHE A 90 -29.14 -28.09 -35.07
N SER A 91 -28.12 -28.68 -34.44
CA SER A 91 -27.50 -29.91 -34.90
C SER A 91 -27.84 -31.04 -33.93
N VAL A 92 -28.29 -32.17 -34.47
CA VAL A 92 -28.49 -33.38 -33.66
C VAL A 92 -27.19 -34.14 -33.66
N ASP A 93 -26.43 -34.02 -32.57
CA ASP A 93 -25.17 -34.72 -32.42
C ASP A 93 -25.40 -36.18 -31.97
N VAL A 94 -25.30 -37.11 -32.93
CA VAL A 94 -25.46 -38.56 -32.72
C VAL A 94 -24.12 -39.24 -32.42
N HIS A 95 -22.99 -38.58 -32.70
CA HIS A 95 -21.65 -39.16 -32.61
C HIS A 95 -20.66 -38.18 -31.98
N GLY A 96 -20.10 -38.52 -30.81
CA GLY A 96 -19.13 -37.66 -30.14
C GLY A 96 -17.86 -37.39 -30.96
N ASP A 97 -17.55 -36.12 -31.19
CA ASP A 97 -16.39 -35.68 -31.97
C ASP A 97 -15.04 -36.01 -31.30
N GLU A 98 -14.38 -37.07 -31.76
CA GLU A 98 -13.02 -37.43 -31.31
C GLU A 98 -11.97 -36.35 -31.64
N GLN A 99 -12.22 -35.54 -32.67
CA GLN A 99 -11.34 -34.43 -33.07
C GLN A 99 -11.37 -33.30 -32.04
N LEU A 100 -12.52 -33.00 -31.43
CA LEU A 100 -12.65 -31.99 -30.37
C LEU A 100 -11.83 -32.40 -29.15
N LYS A 101 -11.84 -33.69 -28.79
CA LYS A 101 -11.01 -34.25 -27.70
C LYS A 101 -9.51 -34.10 -27.98
N ARG A 102 -9.07 -34.23 -29.25
CA ARG A 102 -7.67 -33.97 -29.65
C ARG A 102 -7.33 -32.48 -29.65
N GLN A 103 -8.27 -31.59 -29.95
CA GLN A 103 -8.04 -30.14 -29.92
C GLN A 103 -8.03 -29.58 -28.49
N MET A 104 -8.91 -30.06 -27.60
CA MET A 104 -8.94 -29.71 -26.17
C MET A 104 -7.67 -30.17 -25.42
N ARG A 105 -6.94 -31.16 -25.95
CA ARG A 105 -5.62 -31.58 -25.45
C ARG A 105 -4.50 -30.59 -25.76
N LYS A 106 -4.69 -29.68 -26.72
CA LYS A 106 -3.74 -28.59 -26.96
C LYS A 106 -3.97 -27.53 -25.88
N HIS A 107 -2.88 -27.02 -25.28
CA HIS A 107 -2.93 -26.09 -24.16
C HIS A 107 -3.97 -24.99 -24.38
N ARG A 108 -4.80 -24.75 -23.35
CA ARG A 108 -5.74 -23.64 -23.31
C ARG A 108 -4.98 -22.35 -23.66
N PRO A 109 -5.41 -21.60 -24.70
CA PRO A 109 -4.72 -20.38 -25.08
C PRO A 109 -4.69 -19.41 -23.90
N LEU A 110 -3.67 -18.54 -23.84
CA LEU A 110 -3.58 -17.54 -22.79
C LEU A 110 -4.88 -16.71 -22.77
N LYS A 111 -5.33 -16.35 -21.57
CA LYS A 111 -6.60 -15.62 -21.35
C LYS A 111 -6.73 -14.37 -22.22
N TYR A 112 -5.64 -13.67 -22.50
CA TYR A 112 -5.66 -12.50 -23.37
C TYR A 112 -5.95 -12.85 -24.84
N MET A 113 -5.38 -13.95 -25.36
CA MET A 113 -5.68 -14.45 -26.70
C MET A 113 -7.11 -14.97 -26.79
N GLU A 114 -7.60 -15.63 -25.73
CA GLU A 114 -9.01 -16.06 -25.64
C GLU A 114 -9.97 -14.86 -25.72
N MET A 115 -9.66 -13.77 -25.01
CA MET A 115 -10.44 -12.53 -25.07
C MET A 115 -10.36 -11.84 -26.44
N LEU A 116 -9.20 -11.83 -27.09
CA LEU A 116 -9.02 -11.27 -28.44
C LEU A 116 -9.70 -12.12 -29.53
N ALA A 117 -9.81 -13.43 -29.32
CA ALA A 117 -10.46 -14.35 -30.24
C ALA A 117 -11.99 -14.22 -30.22
N LYS A 118 -12.58 -13.82 -29.07
CA LYS A 118 -14.01 -13.51 -28.91
C LYS A 118 -14.38 -12.18 -29.59
N ARG A 119 -14.19 -12.11 -30.90
CA ARG A 119 -14.72 -11.02 -31.74
C ARG A 119 -16.22 -11.24 -31.95
N SER A 120 -17.01 -10.16 -31.94
CA SER A 120 -18.41 -10.22 -32.37
C SER A 120 -18.50 -10.73 -33.80
N ALA A 121 -19.61 -11.40 -34.15
CA ALA A 121 -19.87 -11.85 -35.50
C ALA A 121 -20.03 -10.66 -36.48
N VAL A 122 -20.52 -9.52 -35.97
CA VAL A 122 -20.55 -8.25 -36.70
C VAL A 122 -19.14 -7.64 -36.76
N PRO A 123 -18.62 -7.30 -37.96
CA PRO A 123 -17.33 -6.65 -38.11
C PRO A 123 -17.35 -5.24 -37.52
N ALA A 124 -16.26 -4.84 -36.86
CA ALA A 124 -16.15 -3.49 -36.33
C ALA A 124 -16.26 -2.44 -37.43
N VAL A 125 -17.00 -1.35 -37.17
CA VAL A 125 -17.07 -0.20 -38.08
C VAL A 125 -15.76 0.59 -37.97
N HIS A 126 -14.95 0.53 -39.02
CA HIS A 126 -13.68 1.25 -39.06
C HIS A 126 -13.91 2.68 -39.54
N SER A 127 -13.47 3.69 -38.77
CA SER A 127 -13.60 5.11 -39.13
C SER A 127 -12.72 5.53 -40.32
N ARG A 128 -11.85 4.64 -40.80
CA ARG A 128 -10.98 4.81 -41.98
C ARG A 128 -10.97 3.49 -42.76
N ALA A 129 -10.90 3.55 -44.08
CA ALA A 129 -10.72 2.37 -44.93
C ALA A 129 -9.46 1.61 -44.48
N SER A 130 -9.66 0.46 -43.83
CA SER A 130 -8.57 -0.42 -43.43
C SER A 130 -7.95 -1.03 -44.69
N PHE A 131 -6.63 -0.92 -44.82
CA PHE A 131 -5.90 -1.74 -45.79
C PHE A 131 -6.17 -3.22 -45.48
N PRO A 132 -6.53 -4.05 -46.47
CA PRO A 132 -6.82 -5.46 -46.22
C PRO A 132 -5.58 -6.12 -45.62
N THR A 133 -5.70 -6.58 -44.38
CA THR A 133 -4.67 -7.38 -43.72
C THR A 133 -4.76 -8.78 -44.34
N PRO A 134 -3.67 -9.33 -44.90
CA PRO A 134 -3.73 -10.60 -45.61
C PRO A 134 -4.07 -11.73 -44.63
N THR A 135 -5.16 -12.44 -44.91
CA THR A 135 -5.44 -13.76 -44.35
C THR A 135 -4.35 -14.75 -44.79
N PRO A 136 -3.87 -15.66 -43.93
CA PRO A 136 -2.75 -16.55 -44.21
C PRO A 136 -3.07 -17.73 -45.14
N SER A 137 -4.15 -17.67 -45.92
CA SER A 137 -4.55 -18.72 -46.86
C SER A 137 -4.70 -18.14 -48.27
N GLY A 138 -3.69 -18.33 -49.12
CA GLY A 138 -3.78 -18.04 -50.55
C GLY A 138 -2.53 -17.38 -51.12
N PHE A 139 -1.79 -18.12 -51.94
CA PHE A 139 -0.50 -17.77 -52.54
C PHE A 139 -0.59 -16.74 -53.69
N THR A 140 -1.40 -15.70 -53.58
CA THR A 140 -1.50 -14.65 -54.61
C THR A 140 -1.49 -13.27 -53.99
N LYS A 141 -0.33 -12.61 -54.01
CA LYS A 141 -0.18 -11.20 -53.59
C LYS A 141 -1.00 -10.31 -54.54
N PRO A 142 -1.98 -9.52 -54.07
CA PRO A 142 -2.64 -8.55 -54.94
C PRO A 142 -1.65 -7.41 -55.25
N ARG A 143 -1.23 -7.31 -56.51
CA ARG A 143 -0.46 -6.15 -56.99
C ARG A 143 -1.38 -4.94 -56.99
N ILE A 144 -1.16 -4.01 -56.08
CA ILE A 144 -1.75 -2.67 -56.12
C ILE A 144 -1.39 -2.06 -57.48
N ARG A 145 -2.37 -1.93 -58.38
CA ARG A 145 -2.17 -1.35 -59.71
C ARG A 145 -2.15 0.17 -59.60
N VAL A 146 -1.03 0.71 -59.13
CA VAL A 146 -0.75 2.14 -59.25
C VAL A 146 -0.54 2.46 -60.72
N SER A 147 -1.28 3.44 -61.25
CA SER A 147 -1.14 3.88 -62.65
C SER A 147 0.30 4.31 -62.94
N ALA A 148 0.78 4.12 -64.17
CA ALA A 148 2.15 4.51 -64.54
C ALA A 148 2.43 6.00 -64.25
N ALA A 149 1.41 6.85 -64.40
CA ALA A 149 1.46 8.28 -64.09
C ALA A 149 1.62 8.57 -62.59
N GLU A 150 0.87 7.88 -61.72
CA GLU A 150 1.05 8.01 -60.27
C GLU A 150 2.39 7.44 -59.81
N ARG A 151 2.86 6.35 -60.43
CA ARG A 151 4.18 5.78 -60.13
C ARG A 151 5.29 6.78 -60.45
N ALA A 152 5.20 7.47 -61.60
CA ALA A 152 6.14 8.52 -61.99
C ALA A 152 6.05 9.76 -61.09
N ARG A 153 4.85 10.16 -60.67
CA ARG A 153 4.64 11.26 -59.71
C ARG A 153 5.26 10.93 -58.35
N LEU A 154 5.04 9.72 -57.84
CA LEU A 154 5.61 9.27 -56.57
C LEU A 154 7.12 9.11 -56.63
N ALA A 155 7.68 8.63 -57.74
CA ALA A 155 9.13 8.59 -57.95
C ALA A 155 9.75 10.00 -57.98
N ARG A 156 9.09 10.98 -58.61
CA ARG A 156 9.54 12.37 -58.63
C ARG A 156 9.48 13.03 -57.25
N ILE A 157 8.49 12.67 -56.43
CA ILE A 157 8.36 13.13 -55.05
C ILE A 157 9.44 12.47 -54.16
N ALA A 158 9.71 11.18 -54.36
CA ALA A 158 10.71 10.43 -53.59
C ALA A 158 12.16 10.82 -53.94
N HIS A 159 12.43 11.23 -55.18
CA HIS A 159 13.78 11.57 -55.67
C HIS A 159 14.01 13.09 -55.85
N ARG A 160 13.28 13.93 -55.11
CA ARG A 160 13.30 15.41 -55.23
C ARG A 160 14.69 16.08 -55.05
N THR A 161 15.73 15.32 -54.69
CA THR A 161 17.06 15.85 -54.37
C THR A 161 18.18 15.44 -55.34
N LYS A 162 17.90 14.80 -56.48
CA LYS A 162 18.94 14.46 -57.49
C LYS A 162 18.54 14.90 -58.90
N ASN A 163 19.54 15.37 -59.65
CA ASN A 163 19.40 15.88 -61.02
C ASN A 163 18.76 14.83 -61.95
N PRO A 164 17.79 15.21 -62.80
CA PRO A 164 17.04 14.26 -63.64
C PRO A 164 17.84 13.63 -64.78
N LEU A 165 19.07 14.09 -65.05
CA LEU A 165 19.94 13.57 -66.12
C LEU A 165 20.79 12.36 -65.71
N GLU A 166 20.94 12.06 -64.41
CA GLU A 166 21.67 10.87 -63.93
C GLU A 166 20.78 9.64 -63.72
N VAL A 167 19.46 9.75 -63.93
CA VAL A 167 18.47 8.75 -63.51
C VAL A 167 18.20 7.67 -64.57
N ALA A 168 18.73 7.80 -65.78
CA ALA A 168 18.42 6.88 -66.89
C ALA A 168 19.10 5.50 -66.78
N ASP A 169 20.28 5.39 -66.17
CA ASP A 169 21.10 4.17 -66.31
C ASP A 169 21.25 3.32 -65.05
N TYR A 170 20.73 3.76 -63.91
CA TYR A 170 20.79 2.98 -62.66
C TYR A 170 19.48 2.25 -62.41
N ARG A 171 19.31 1.11 -63.08
CA ARG A 171 18.43 0.03 -62.59
C ARG A 171 18.76 -0.19 -61.11
N SER A 172 17.73 -0.13 -60.28
CA SER A 172 17.78 -0.18 -58.82
C SER A 172 18.30 -1.52 -58.27
N ASN A 173 19.59 -1.77 -58.46
CA ASN A 173 20.40 -2.72 -57.70
C ASN A 173 21.21 -1.95 -56.65
N LEU A 174 20.61 -0.94 -55.99
CA LEU A 174 21.21 -0.44 -54.76
C LEU A 174 21.12 -1.58 -53.74
N PRO A 175 22.25 -2.03 -53.17
CA PRO A 175 22.22 -3.07 -52.15
C PRO A 175 21.30 -2.59 -51.03
N ALA A 176 20.47 -3.51 -50.51
CA ALA A 176 19.60 -3.23 -49.37
C ALA A 176 20.37 -2.42 -48.32
N SER A 177 19.79 -1.29 -47.89
CA SER A 177 20.44 -0.41 -46.94
C SER A 177 20.88 -1.21 -45.72
N GLU A 178 22.01 -0.85 -45.10
CA GLU A 178 22.50 -1.59 -43.94
C GLU A 178 21.43 -1.75 -42.85
N ALA A 179 20.53 -0.77 -42.71
CA ALA A 179 19.38 -0.83 -41.81
C ALA A 179 18.45 -2.02 -42.11
N VAL A 180 18.20 -2.34 -43.38
CA VAL A 180 17.39 -3.50 -43.81
C VAL A 180 18.16 -4.81 -43.64
N LYS A 181 19.49 -4.80 -43.77
CA LYS A 181 20.34 -5.97 -43.46
C LYS A 181 20.48 -6.23 -41.96
N ARG A 182 20.31 -5.19 -41.13
CA ARG A 182 20.33 -5.23 -39.65
C ARG A 182 18.96 -5.56 -39.05
N SER A 183 17.85 -5.28 -39.74
CA SER A 183 16.51 -5.60 -39.23
C SER A 183 16.33 -7.11 -39.07
N GLY A 184 16.13 -7.56 -37.82
CA GLY A 184 15.94 -8.98 -37.46
C GLY A 184 17.11 -9.64 -36.71
N LYS A 185 18.22 -8.92 -36.47
CA LYS A 185 19.37 -9.43 -35.67
C LYS A 185 19.40 -8.92 -34.23
N TYR A 186 18.33 -8.27 -33.78
CA TYR A 186 18.21 -7.69 -32.44
C TYR A 186 17.61 -8.72 -31.47
N ASP A 187 18.35 -9.07 -30.43
CA ASP A 187 17.88 -9.94 -29.35
C ASP A 187 17.34 -9.07 -28.20
N VAL A 188 16.03 -9.14 -27.99
CA VAL A 188 15.28 -8.32 -27.01
C VAL A 188 15.64 -8.70 -25.56
N TRP A 189 16.25 -9.87 -25.34
CA TRP A 189 16.58 -10.38 -24.01
C TRP A 189 18.07 -10.31 -23.68
N ALA A 190 18.91 -9.94 -24.64
CA ALA A 190 20.32 -9.67 -24.40
C ALA A 190 20.45 -8.36 -23.62
N SER A 191 21.22 -8.38 -22.53
CA SER A 191 21.42 -7.20 -21.67
C SER A 191 22.27 -6.10 -22.33
N GLU A 192 22.99 -6.42 -23.40
CA GLU A 192 23.90 -5.51 -24.10
C GLU A 192 23.84 -5.74 -25.61
N ASP A 193 23.52 -4.68 -26.36
CA ASP A 193 23.63 -4.71 -27.81
C ASP A 193 25.12 -4.70 -28.22
N PRO A 194 25.57 -5.62 -29.10
CA PRO A 194 26.98 -5.67 -29.52
C PRO A 194 27.42 -4.38 -30.23
N ASP A 195 26.48 -3.69 -30.88
CA ASP A 195 26.70 -2.39 -31.50
C ASP A 195 26.83 -1.27 -30.45
N GLU A 196 26.08 -1.33 -29.35
CA GLU A 196 26.29 -0.41 -28.20
C GLU A 196 27.60 -0.70 -27.49
N ALA A 197 27.98 -1.96 -27.28
CA ALA A 197 29.26 -2.30 -26.68
C ALA A 197 30.45 -1.84 -27.54
N SER A 198 30.30 -1.91 -28.87
CA SER A 198 31.30 -1.43 -29.84
C SER A 198 31.37 0.10 -29.89
N LEU A 199 30.22 0.78 -29.84
CA LEU A 199 30.14 2.24 -29.74
C LEU A 199 30.70 2.74 -28.40
N VAL A 200 30.37 2.10 -27.29
CA VAL A 200 30.88 2.43 -25.94
C VAL A 200 32.39 2.19 -25.87
N ARG A 201 32.91 1.16 -26.55
CA ARG A 201 34.36 0.91 -26.67
C ARG A 201 35.05 1.98 -27.53
N ALA A 202 34.44 2.43 -28.63
CA ALA A 202 34.95 3.52 -29.47
C ALA A 202 34.84 4.89 -28.79
N MET A 203 33.85 5.10 -27.91
CA MET A 203 33.65 6.33 -27.12
C MET A 203 34.49 6.39 -25.82
N ARG A 204 35.42 5.46 -25.60
CA ARG A 204 36.35 5.51 -24.46
C ARG A 204 37.53 6.45 -24.67
N THR A 205 37.77 6.96 -25.87
CA THR A 205 38.76 8.02 -26.13
C THR A 205 38.28 9.34 -25.49
N SER A 206 39.22 10.13 -24.96
CA SER A 206 38.93 11.42 -24.29
C SER A 206 38.20 12.39 -25.22
N GLU A 207 38.60 12.45 -26.48
CA GLU A 207 38.03 13.34 -27.51
C GLU A 207 36.59 12.96 -27.86
N ALA A 208 36.26 11.67 -27.94
CA ALA A 208 34.90 11.22 -28.21
C ALA A 208 33.93 11.57 -27.05
N LYS A 209 34.43 11.60 -25.80
CA LYS A 209 33.61 11.99 -24.65
C LYS A 209 33.21 13.46 -24.68
N GLU A 210 34.10 14.32 -25.16
CA GLU A 210 33.87 15.77 -25.15
C GLU A 210 32.97 16.21 -26.31
N TYR A 211 33.19 15.67 -27.51
CA TYR A 211 32.50 16.15 -28.72
C TYR A 211 31.30 15.29 -29.15
N LEU A 212 31.31 13.97 -28.95
CA LEU A 212 30.25 13.08 -29.48
C LEU A 212 29.13 12.81 -28.47
N LEU A 213 29.41 12.79 -27.17
CA LEU A 213 28.39 12.52 -26.14
C LEU A 213 27.25 13.55 -26.10
N PRO A 214 27.46 14.87 -26.32
CA PRO A 214 26.37 15.84 -26.37
C PRO A 214 25.48 15.70 -27.61
N ILE A 215 26.04 15.20 -28.72
CA ILE A 215 25.36 15.12 -30.03
C ILE A 215 24.60 13.80 -30.18
N VAL A 216 25.19 12.69 -29.74
CA VAL A 216 24.64 11.33 -29.90
C VAL A 216 23.64 10.98 -28.80
N LYS A 217 23.71 11.64 -27.62
CA LYS A 217 22.58 11.67 -26.67
C LYS A 217 21.46 12.53 -27.26
N ARG A 218 20.80 12.01 -28.29
CA ARG A 218 19.50 12.48 -28.75
C ARG A 218 18.64 12.69 -27.52
N HIS A 219 17.97 13.83 -27.45
CA HIS A 219 16.90 14.10 -26.50
C HIS A 219 15.82 13.02 -26.65
N GLN A 220 16.02 11.86 -26.01
CA GLN A 220 14.93 10.96 -25.70
C GLN A 220 13.98 11.82 -24.88
N SER A 221 12.77 12.07 -25.40
CA SER A 221 11.70 12.71 -24.65
C SER A 221 11.70 12.04 -23.27
N ARG A 222 12.16 12.76 -22.25
CA ARG A 222 12.46 12.22 -20.91
C ARG A 222 11.21 11.58 -20.34
N ALA A 223 11.00 10.29 -20.62
CA ALA A 223 10.25 9.46 -19.71
C ALA A 223 10.99 9.54 -18.37
N PRO A 224 10.29 9.74 -17.25
CA PRO A 224 10.94 9.78 -15.96
C PRO A 224 11.78 8.49 -15.81
N PRO A 225 13.05 8.60 -15.37
CA PRO A 225 13.89 7.42 -15.15
C PRO A 225 13.12 6.43 -14.26
N SER A 226 13.21 5.13 -14.60
CA SER A 226 12.54 4.05 -13.87
C SER A 226 12.83 4.17 -12.38
N ALA A 227 11.82 4.62 -11.62
CA ALA A 227 11.83 4.99 -10.21
C ALA A 227 12.89 6.03 -9.78
N PRO A 228 12.51 7.13 -9.09
CA PRO A 228 13.50 8.04 -8.53
C PRO A 228 14.35 7.32 -7.47
N PRO A 229 15.65 7.62 -7.36
CA PRO A 229 16.55 7.04 -6.34
C PRO A 229 16.14 7.38 -4.89
N SER A 230 15.13 8.24 -4.73
CA SER A 230 14.63 8.73 -3.44
C SER A 230 13.45 7.94 -2.89
N VAL A 231 13.06 6.78 -3.46
CA VAL A 231 12.19 5.86 -2.71
C VAL A 231 13.10 5.16 -1.69
N PRO A 232 13.12 5.58 -0.40
CA PRO A 232 13.97 4.92 0.57
C PRO A 232 13.64 3.42 0.58
N ALA A 233 14.68 2.60 0.73
CA ALA A 233 14.59 1.15 0.89
C ALA A 233 13.88 0.71 2.19
N LEU A 234 12.99 1.55 2.73
CA LEU A 234 12.08 1.22 3.83
C LEU A 234 11.22 0.01 3.48
N THR A 235 10.98 -0.22 2.19
CA THR A 235 10.26 -1.40 1.65
C THR A 235 11.13 -2.64 1.46
N LYS A 236 12.45 -2.60 1.68
CA LYS A 236 13.31 -3.79 1.60
C LYS A 236 13.93 -4.18 2.94
N ALA A 237 14.26 -3.19 3.77
CA ALA A 237 15.04 -3.40 4.99
C ALA A 237 14.20 -3.50 6.27
N ALA A 238 12.86 -3.49 6.21
CA ALA A 238 12.03 -3.55 7.42
C ALA A 238 10.72 -4.33 7.22
N LEU A 239 10.57 -5.03 6.09
CA LEU A 239 9.36 -5.78 5.82
C LEU A 239 9.48 -7.17 6.43
N PRO A 240 8.68 -7.51 7.47
CA PRO A 240 8.62 -8.87 7.96
C PRO A 240 8.10 -9.80 6.85
N THR A 241 8.35 -11.10 7.02
CA THR A 241 7.90 -12.16 6.13
C THR A 241 6.45 -11.92 5.67
N SER A 242 6.21 -12.04 4.36
CA SER A 242 4.94 -11.63 3.74
C SER A 242 3.69 -12.32 4.31
N VAL A 243 3.87 -13.48 4.95
CA VAL A 243 2.85 -14.28 5.61
C VAL A 243 3.47 -14.86 6.88
N VAL A 244 2.85 -14.62 8.04
CA VAL A 244 3.23 -15.27 9.31
C VAL A 244 2.68 -16.68 9.26
N HIS A 245 3.52 -17.68 9.57
CA HIS A 245 3.06 -19.05 9.70
C HIS A 245 2.29 -19.19 11.02
N PRO A 246 1.10 -19.82 11.02
CA PRO A 246 0.39 -20.09 12.25
C PRO A 246 1.21 -21.04 13.13
N GLU A 247 1.07 -20.91 14.45
CA GLU A 247 1.70 -21.84 15.40
C GLU A 247 0.98 -23.20 15.36
N ALA A 248 1.71 -24.28 15.64
CA ALA A 248 1.15 -25.65 15.58
C ALA A 248 -0.02 -25.85 16.56
N GLY A 249 0.05 -25.20 17.73
CA GLY A 249 -1.01 -25.20 18.74
C GLY A 249 -2.32 -24.55 18.29
N MET A 250 -2.34 -23.77 17.21
CA MET A 250 -3.55 -23.18 16.63
C MET A 250 -4.28 -24.13 15.67
N SER A 251 -3.71 -25.31 15.41
CA SER A 251 -4.37 -26.31 14.58
C SER A 251 -5.63 -26.83 15.28
N TYR A 252 -6.56 -27.35 14.47
CA TYR A 252 -7.83 -27.91 14.95
C TYR A 252 -7.63 -29.12 15.88
N ASN A 253 -6.58 -29.90 15.67
CA ASN A 253 -6.21 -31.05 16.50
C ASN A 253 -4.71 -30.99 16.80
N PRO A 254 -4.28 -30.10 17.71
CA PRO A 254 -2.89 -29.91 18.06
C PRO A 254 -2.39 -31.03 18.96
N THR A 255 -1.06 -31.20 19.02
CA THR A 255 -0.48 -32.02 20.10
C THR A 255 -0.68 -31.31 21.44
N TYR A 256 -0.72 -32.08 22.53
CA TYR A 256 -0.88 -31.51 23.86
C TYR A 256 0.23 -30.50 24.18
N GLU A 257 1.48 -30.80 23.81
CA GLU A 257 2.63 -29.94 24.07
C GLU A 257 2.51 -28.60 23.32
N ASP A 258 2.22 -28.64 22.01
CA ASP A 258 2.09 -27.43 21.19
C ASP A 258 0.93 -26.54 21.65
N HIS A 259 -0.18 -27.14 22.10
CA HIS A 259 -1.34 -26.41 22.62
C HIS A 259 -1.03 -25.72 23.95
N GLN A 260 -0.34 -26.41 24.87
CA GLN A 260 0.10 -25.82 26.13
C GLN A 260 1.12 -24.70 25.91
N GLU A 261 2.01 -24.83 24.93
CA GLU A 261 2.94 -23.74 24.55
C GLU A 261 2.20 -22.51 24.04
N LEU A 262 1.21 -22.68 23.16
CA LEU A 262 0.36 -21.58 22.69
C LEU A 262 -0.35 -20.90 23.87
N LEU A 263 -0.96 -21.69 24.77
CA LEU A 263 -1.66 -21.15 25.94
C LEU A 263 -0.71 -20.41 26.89
N ARG A 264 0.52 -20.92 27.08
CA ARG A 264 1.56 -20.22 27.87
C ARG A 264 1.92 -18.89 27.26
N THR A 265 2.18 -18.83 25.95
CA THR A 265 2.54 -17.56 25.29
C THR A 265 1.38 -16.56 25.32
N ALA A 266 0.14 -17.01 25.17
CA ALA A 266 -1.05 -16.19 25.32
C ALA A 266 -1.22 -15.67 26.75
N HIS A 267 -1.06 -16.55 27.74
CA HIS A 267 -1.12 -16.21 29.16
C HIS A 267 -0.06 -15.17 29.54
N GLU A 268 1.19 -15.33 29.09
CA GLU A 268 2.25 -14.35 29.35
C GLU A 268 1.94 -12.96 28.77
N ARG A 269 1.25 -12.88 27.63
CA ARG A 269 0.84 -11.60 27.04
C ARG A 269 -0.29 -10.94 27.83
N GLU A 270 -1.29 -11.71 28.23
CA GLU A 270 -2.40 -11.20 29.05
C GLU A 270 -1.94 -10.83 30.47
N ALA A 271 -1.06 -11.62 31.10
CA ALA A 271 -0.46 -11.29 32.39
C ALA A 271 0.29 -9.94 32.34
N LYS A 272 1.10 -9.70 31.30
CA LYS A 272 1.75 -8.40 31.09
C LYS A 272 0.74 -7.26 30.93
N ARG A 273 -0.36 -7.50 30.22
CA ARG A 273 -1.43 -6.51 30.03
C ARG A 273 -2.14 -6.17 31.34
N VAL A 274 -2.40 -7.18 32.18
CA VAL A 274 -2.96 -7.00 33.52
C VAL A 274 -2.00 -6.23 34.41
N GLU A 275 -0.72 -6.62 34.47
CA GLU A 275 0.30 -5.89 35.24
C GLU A 275 0.41 -4.43 34.81
N ASP A 276 0.37 -4.15 33.50
CA ASP A 276 0.42 -2.79 32.98
C ASP A 276 -0.82 -1.99 33.37
N ALA A 277 -2.00 -2.61 33.40
CA ALA A 277 -3.23 -1.99 33.88
C ALA A 277 -3.14 -1.70 35.39
N GLU A 278 -2.68 -2.66 36.21
CA GLU A 278 -2.48 -2.49 37.65
C GLU A 278 -1.46 -1.40 37.97
N LYS A 279 -0.36 -1.31 37.21
CA LYS A 279 0.62 -0.22 37.35
C LYS A 279 -0.03 1.14 37.07
N VAL A 280 -0.86 1.24 36.03
CA VAL A 280 -1.59 2.47 35.70
C VAL A 280 -2.60 2.81 36.80
N GLU A 281 -3.32 1.84 37.34
CA GLU A 281 -4.25 2.03 38.45
C GLU A 281 -3.55 2.41 39.75
N ALA A 282 -2.39 1.81 40.06
CA ALA A 282 -1.58 2.16 41.21
C ALA A 282 -1.05 3.59 41.10
N VAL A 283 -0.59 4.02 39.91
CA VAL A 283 -0.21 5.42 39.65
C VAL A 283 -1.41 6.34 39.79
N ARG A 284 -2.57 5.96 39.25
CA ARG A 284 -3.81 6.73 39.39
C ARG A 284 -4.19 6.88 40.87
N ARG A 285 -4.14 5.81 41.66
CA ARG A 285 -4.43 5.83 43.09
C ARG A 285 -3.45 6.71 43.86
N ARG A 286 -2.15 6.65 43.53
CA ARG A 286 -1.13 7.56 44.10
C ARG A 286 -1.43 9.01 43.77
N MET A 287 -1.85 9.30 42.53
CA MET A 287 -2.23 10.65 42.11
C MET A 287 -3.51 11.13 42.79
N GLU A 288 -4.51 10.27 42.96
CA GLU A 288 -5.75 10.56 43.67
C GLU A 288 -5.47 10.85 45.16
N ALA A 289 -4.67 10.01 45.83
CA ALA A 289 -4.24 10.26 47.21
C ALA A 289 -3.44 11.58 47.33
N ALA A 290 -2.49 11.83 46.41
CA ALA A 290 -1.77 13.10 46.39
C ALA A 290 -2.67 14.30 46.07
N TRP A 291 -3.78 14.11 45.36
CA TRP A 291 -4.77 15.16 45.11
C TRP A 291 -5.63 15.44 46.35
N GLU A 292 -6.04 14.41 47.08
CA GLU A 292 -6.75 14.54 48.35
C GLU A 292 -5.90 15.25 49.40
N HIS A 293 -4.62 14.90 49.52
CA HIS A 293 -3.67 15.59 50.40
C HIS A 293 -3.30 17.01 49.94
N LYS A 294 -3.47 17.34 48.65
CA LYS A 294 -3.30 18.71 48.11
C LYS A 294 -4.46 19.66 48.43
N GLY A 295 -5.55 19.18 49.05
CA GLY A 295 -6.61 20.02 49.58
C GLY A 295 -6.13 21.02 50.65
N ASP A 296 -4.98 20.74 51.27
CA ASP A 296 -4.36 21.57 52.30
C ASP A 296 -3.07 22.25 51.80
N GLY A 297 -3.17 23.06 50.74
CA GLY A 297 -2.33 24.26 50.53
C GLY A 297 -0.79 24.17 50.51
N ILE A 298 -0.14 23.00 50.55
CA ILE A 298 1.33 22.90 50.62
C ILE A 298 1.84 21.88 49.60
N LEU A 299 2.58 22.37 48.60
CA LEU A 299 3.34 21.54 47.66
C LEU A 299 4.65 21.12 48.33
N GLU A 300 4.66 19.96 48.97
CA GLU A 300 5.84 19.33 49.61
C GLU A 300 6.94 18.88 48.62
N GLY A 301 6.79 19.18 47.31
CA GLY A 301 7.71 18.78 46.24
C GLY A 301 8.73 19.83 45.81
N MET A 302 8.82 20.97 46.51
CA MET A 302 9.87 21.97 46.33
C MET A 302 10.65 22.19 47.63
N LEU A 303 10.93 21.12 48.37
CA LEU A 303 12.03 21.15 49.33
C LEU A 303 13.30 20.84 48.54
N ILE A 304 13.96 21.92 48.07
CA ILE A 304 15.37 21.83 47.74
C ILE A 304 16.05 21.54 49.06
N ASP A 305 16.61 20.34 49.18
CA ASP A 305 17.53 19.94 50.23
C ASP A 305 18.75 20.88 50.20
N VAL A 306 18.60 22.05 50.81
CA VAL A 306 19.68 22.77 51.45
C VAL A 306 19.75 22.11 52.82
N GLY A 307 20.70 21.19 52.97
CA GLY A 307 20.86 20.35 54.15
C GLY A 307 20.51 21.08 55.44
N GLU A 308 19.36 20.73 55.97
CA GLU A 308 18.98 20.94 57.36
C GLU A 308 19.18 19.56 57.97
N GLU A 309 20.42 19.31 58.40
CA GLU A 309 20.77 18.17 59.24
C GLU A 309 20.09 18.40 60.59
N ASP A 310 19.04 17.60 60.83
CA ASP A 310 18.62 17.01 62.10
C ASP A 310 18.98 17.79 63.37
N GLU A 311 18.02 18.55 63.90
CA GLU A 311 17.93 18.87 65.32
C GLU A 311 16.95 17.90 66.01
N GLU A 312 17.47 16.82 66.58
CA GLU A 312 17.00 16.25 67.85
C GLU A 312 18.22 15.82 68.69
N ASP A 313 18.61 16.74 69.59
CA ASP A 313 19.29 16.59 70.89
C ASP A 313 20.12 15.32 71.18
N GLU A 314 21.45 15.46 71.16
CA GLU A 314 22.34 15.36 72.34
C GLU A 314 23.81 15.61 71.95
N GLU A 315 24.50 16.46 72.72
CA GLU A 315 25.91 16.89 72.63
C GLU A 315 26.29 17.90 71.53
N ALA A 316 26.28 19.17 71.94
CA ALA A 316 26.89 20.29 71.25
C ALA A 316 28.43 20.12 71.10
N GLU A 317 28.87 19.59 69.96
CA GLU A 317 30.23 19.83 69.46
C GLU A 317 30.24 21.12 68.63
N GLN A 318 30.68 22.22 69.25
CA GLN A 318 30.82 23.53 68.62
C GLN A 318 31.77 23.43 67.42
N LEU A 319 31.25 23.58 66.20
CA LEU A 319 32.05 23.88 65.03
C LEU A 319 32.60 25.31 65.16
N ASP A 320 33.89 25.42 65.51
CA ASP A 320 34.61 26.68 65.56
C ASP A 320 34.51 27.45 64.23
N PRO A 321 34.24 28.78 64.24
CA PRO A 321 34.31 29.60 63.04
C PRO A 321 35.74 29.63 62.51
N VAL A 322 35.93 29.07 61.32
CA VAL A 322 37.23 29.03 60.62
C VAL A 322 37.75 30.45 60.42
N LYS A 323 38.71 30.86 61.25
CA LYS A 323 39.42 32.14 61.13
C LYS A 323 40.03 32.27 59.73
N PRO A 324 39.89 33.41 59.03
CA PRO A 324 40.50 33.58 57.72
C PRO A 324 42.03 33.41 57.84
N PRO A 325 42.67 32.64 56.97
CA PRO A 325 44.08 32.29 57.11
C PRO A 325 44.95 33.55 57.06
N GLN A 326 45.80 33.74 58.08
CA GLN A 326 46.74 34.85 58.12
C GLN A 326 47.68 34.85 56.90
N ARG A 327 48.01 36.04 56.38
CA ARG A 327 48.87 36.19 55.20
C ARG A 327 50.25 35.60 55.46
N LYS A 328 50.61 34.56 54.71
CA LYS A 328 51.93 33.90 54.81
C LYS A 328 53.05 34.89 54.48
N THR A 329 54.13 34.83 55.25
CA THR A 329 55.34 35.63 54.99
C THR A 329 56.01 35.19 53.68
N ALA A 330 56.80 36.06 53.05
CA ALA A 330 57.45 35.77 51.76
C ALA A 330 58.34 34.50 51.80
N GLN A 331 59.03 34.27 52.93
CA GLN A 331 59.82 33.06 53.15
C GLN A 331 58.95 31.80 53.29
N GLN A 332 57.83 31.88 54.01
CA GLN A 332 56.85 30.79 54.12
C GLN A 332 56.19 30.49 52.76
N ARG A 333 55.95 31.52 51.92
CA ARG A 333 55.45 31.35 50.55
C ARG A 333 56.47 30.63 49.67
N LYS A 334 57.76 30.96 49.77
CA LYS A 334 58.84 30.28 49.01
C LYS A 334 59.06 28.84 49.47
N LYS A 335 59.01 28.56 50.78
CA LYS A 335 59.08 27.20 51.35
C LYS A 335 57.87 26.35 50.95
N ALA A 336 56.66 26.93 51.02
CA ALA A 336 55.44 26.27 50.56
C ALA A 336 55.47 25.99 49.05
N ALA A 337 55.95 26.94 48.24
CA ALA A 337 56.11 26.75 46.79
C ALA A 337 57.09 25.61 46.46
N ARG A 338 58.22 25.51 47.18
CA ARG A 338 59.17 24.40 47.03
C ARG A 338 58.55 23.05 47.44
N ALA A 339 57.87 22.99 48.58
CA ALA A 339 57.20 21.77 49.03
C ALA A 339 56.06 21.34 48.09
N LEU A 340 55.31 22.29 47.52
CA LEU A 340 54.26 22.03 46.53
C LEU A 340 54.89 21.51 45.23
N ALA A 341 55.97 22.11 44.76
CA ALA A 341 56.71 21.63 43.58
C ALA A 341 57.26 20.21 43.77
N GLU A 342 57.79 19.89 44.95
CA GLU A 342 58.27 18.55 45.31
C GLU A 342 57.13 17.53 45.42
N LYS A 343 55.98 17.93 45.99
CA LYS A 343 54.77 17.09 45.99
C LYS A 343 54.28 16.83 44.56
N ARG A 344 54.28 17.85 43.69
CA ARG A 344 53.92 17.71 42.27
C ARG A 344 54.90 16.81 41.52
N SER A 345 56.20 16.91 41.76
CA SER A 345 57.19 16.04 41.10
C SER A 345 57.06 14.59 41.57
N ARG A 346 56.86 14.35 42.87
CA ARG A 346 56.58 13.02 43.42
C ARG A 346 55.28 12.44 42.85
N ALA A 347 54.21 13.23 42.80
CA ALA A 347 52.95 12.81 42.19
C ALA A 347 53.11 12.49 40.70
N GLY A 348 53.85 13.32 39.96
CA GLY A 348 54.15 13.07 38.54
C GLY A 348 54.97 11.80 38.30
N LEU A 349 55.95 11.51 39.16
CA LEU A 349 56.71 10.25 39.09
C LEU A 349 55.84 9.03 39.46
N ALA A 350 54.98 9.15 40.47
CA ALA A 350 54.03 8.10 40.84
C ALA A 350 53.05 7.80 39.69
N GLN A 351 52.51 8.84 39.05
CA GLN A 351 51.66 8.70 37.86
C GLN A 351 52.40 8.01 36.70
N LYS A 352 53.65 8.40 36.42
CA LYS A 352 54.48 7.73 35.39
C LYS A 352 54.71 6.26 35.73
N ARG A 353 54.96 5.91 37.00
CA ARG A 353 55.13 4.51 37.43
C ARG A 353 53.83 3.72 37.27
N GLN A 354 52.67 4.31 37.60
CA GLN A 354 51.36 3.71 37.36
C GLN A 354 51.09 3.51 35.85
N GLN A 355 51.47 4.47 35.00
CA GLN A 355 51.36 4.36 33.55
C GLN A 355 52.24 3.22 33.00
N LEU A 356 53.49 3.11 33.46
CA LEU A 356 54.36 2.00 33.04
C LEU A 356 53.83 0.64 33.51
N ALA A 357 53.27 0.57 34.73
CA ALA A 357 52.62 -0.65 35.22
C ALA A 357 51.39 -1.03 34.37
N SER A 358 50.60 -0.07 33.92
CA SER A 358 49.43 -0.34 33.06
C SER A 358 49.82 -0.83 31.66
N LEU A 359 51.02 -0.51 31.15
CA LEU A 359 51.51 -1.05 29.87
C LEU A 359 51.52 -2.60 29.85
N SER A 360 51.83 -3.25 30.97
CA SER A 360 51.82 -4.71 31.08
C SER A 360 50.41 -5.31 30.91
N THR A 361 49.38 -4.57 31.34
CA THR A 361 47.97 -4.97 31.22
C THR A 361 47.35 -4.65 29.86
N LEU A 362 48.03 -3.91 28.98
CA LEU A 362 47.46 -3.51 27.68
C LEU A 362 47.09 -4.71 26.80
N LYS A 363 47.83 -5.82 26.88
CA LYS A 363 47.53 -7.02 26.08
C LYS A 363 46.25 -7.71 26.56
N SER A 364 46.01 -7.80 27.87
CA SER A 364 44.77 -8.36 28.42
C SER A 364 43.60 -7.41 28.18
N LEU A 365 43.78 -6.10 28.37
CA LEU A 365 42.78 -5.07 28.06
C LEU A 365 42.38 -5.06 26.58
N ARG A 366 43.34 -5.23 25.66
CA ARG A 366 43.02 -5.35 24.23
C ARG A 366 42.13 -6.57 23.96
N ARG A 367 42.36 -7.69 24.64
CA ARG A 367 41.54 -8.90 24.51
C ARG A 367 40.15 -8.72 25.12
N THR A 368 40.03 -8.09 26.30
CA THR A 368 38.71 -7.82 26.91
C THR A 368 37.90 -6.83 26.08
N VAL A 369 38.52 -5.78 25.56
CA VAL A 369 37.86 -4.83 24.65
C VAL A 369 37.43 -5.50 23.36
N ALA A 370 38.27 -6.35 22.75
CA ALA A 370 37.90 -7.09 21.55
C ALA A 370 36.73 -8.06 21.80
N ASN A 371 36.73 -8.77 22.93
CA ASN A 371 35.63 -9.66 23.31
C ASN A 371 34.33 -8.86 23.55
N ALA A 372 34.39 -7.78 24.33
CA ALA A 372 33.24 -6.91 24.59
C ALA A 372 32.70 -6.26 23.30
N GLN A 373 33.58 -5.87 22.39
CA GLN A 373 33.18 -5.37 21.07
C GLN A 373 32.50 -6.47 20.25
N SER A 374 33.02 -7.70 20.26
CA SER A 374 32.40 -8.82 19.54
C SER A 374 31.05 -9.22 20.12
N GLU A 375 30.90 -9.24 21.45
CA GLU A 375 29.63 -9.50 22.14
C GLU A 375 28.63 -8.38 21.88
N SER A 376 29.07 -7.12 21.93
CA SER A 376 28.24 -5.97 21.59
C SER A 376 27.79 -6.01 20.12
N GLN A 377 28.67 -6.37 19.19
CA GLN A 377 28.33 -6.55 17.78
C GLN A 377 27.35 -7.70 17.56
N ARG A 378 27.55 -8.86 18.21
CA ARG A 378 26.60 -9.99 18.17
C ARG A 378 25.24 -9.60 18.72
N ALA A 379 25.20 -8.99 19.90
CA ALA A 379 23.96 -8.51 20.51
C ALA A 379 23.28 -7.41 19.66
N ALA A 380 24.05 -6.55 18.98
CA ALA A 380 23.52 -5.56 18.06
C ALA A 380 22.92 -6.22 16.80
N ALA A 381 23.60 -7.22 16.25
CA ALA A 381 23.11 -8.00 15.11
C ALA A 381 21.82 -8.76 15.47
N GLU A 382 21.77 -9.47 16.61
CA GLU A 382 20.57 -10.15 17.09
C GLU A 382 19.41 -9.18 17.33
N ARG A 383 19.68 -7.99 17.90
CA ARG A 383 18.66 -6.94 18.04
C ARG A 383 18.18 -6.43 16.68
N ALA A 384 19.06 -6.31 15.70
CA ALA A 384 18.69 -5.91 14.35
C ALA A 384 17.81 -6.98 13.69
N GLU A 385 18.17 -8.27 13.78
CA GLU A 385 17.38 -9.40 13.27
C GLU A 385 16.00 -9.49 13.93
N LYS A 386 15.92 -9.35 15.27
CA LYS A 386 14.64 -9.31 16.00
C LYS A 386 13.76 -8.14 15.55
N LYS A 387 14.35 -6.97 15.26
CA LYS A 387 13.62 -5.82 14.72
C LYS A 387 13.14 -6.07 13.29
N LEU A 388 13.97 -6.71 12.46
CA LEU A 388 13.59 -7.10 11.10
C LEU A 388 12.43 -8.11 11.11
N ALA A 389 12.48 -9.11 12.00
CA ALA A 389 11.44 -10.12 12.15
C ALA A 389 10.10 -9.53 12.62
N LYS A 390 10.13 -8.59 13.58
CA LYS A 390 8.93 -7.90 14.08
C LYS A 390 8.42 -6.80 13.14
N GLY A 391 9.26 -6.30 12.23
CA GLY A 391 8.89 -5.22 11.32
C GLY A 391 8.63 -3.90 12.06
N LEU A 392 7.53 -3.23 11.72
CA LEU A 392 7.14 -1.96 12.35
C LEU A 392 6.41 -2.09 13.69
N ILE A 393 6.21 -3.31 14.17
CA ILE A 393 5.53 -3.58 15.44
C ILE A 393 6.24 -2.86 16.61
N GLY A 394 5.47 -2.17 17.46
CA GLY A 394 5.98 -1.38 18.57
C GLY A 394 6.59 -0.02 18.17
N MET A 395 6.80 0.23 16.87
CA MET A 395 7.29 1.51 16.38
C MET A 395 6.13 2.52 16.30
N ARG A 396 6.42 3.77 16.64
CA ARG A 396 5.48 4.87 16.47
C ARG A 396 5.56 5.40 15.04
N VAL A 397 4.46 5.26 14.30
CA VAL A 397 4.30 5.79 12.94
C VAL A 397 3.32 6.96 13.01
N GLY A 398 3.84 8.18 12.86
CA GLY A 398 3.05 9.40 13.06
C GLY A 398 2.56 9.52 14.51
N ARG A 399 1.25 9.65 14.70
CA ARG A 399 0.61 9.74 16.03
C ARG A 399 0.43 8.37 16.70
N HIS A 400 0.35 7.30 15.92
CA HIS A 400 -0.09 6.00 16.41
C HIS A 400 1.08 5.01 16.54
N VAL A 401 1.02 4.15 17.54
CA VAL A 401 1.97 3.04 17.72
C VAL A 401 1.39 1.82 17.03
N VAL A 402 2.21 1.11 16.26
CA VAL A 402 1.83 -0.16 15.65
C VAL A 402 1.70 -1.20 16.75
N LYS A 403 0.49 -1.74 16.93
CA LYS A 403 0.20 -2.77 17.93
C LYS A 403 0.62 -4.14 17.43
N GLU A 404 1.01 -5.00 18.37
CA GLU A 404 1.10 -6.44 18.14
C GLU A 404 -0.30 -7.01 17.85
N SER A 405 -0.38 -8.06 17.03
CA SER A 405 -1.61 -8.78 16.79
C SER A 405 -1.96 -9.67 17.99
N ASP A 406 -3.24 -9.74 18.31
CA ASP A 406 -3.76 -10.66 19.33
C ASP A 406 -3.55 -12.11 18.86
N ILE A 407 -3.28 -13.04 19.79
CA ILE A 407 -3.22 -14.47 19.49
C ILE A 407 -4.65 -15.01 19.53
N ASP A 408 -5.08 -15.67 18.46
CA ASP A 408 -6.31 -16.46 18.45
C ASP A 408 -5.97 -17.86 19.01
N TYR A 409 -6.64 -18.30 20.10
CA TYR A 409 -6.40 -19.59 20.75
C TYR A 409 -7.70 -20.20 21.25
N GLN A 410 -7.77 -21.53 21.26
CA GLN A 410 -8.88 -22.31 21.83
C GLN A 410 -8.52 -22.81 23.23
N LEU A 411 -9.47 -22.74 24.15
CA LEU A 411 -9.33 -23.38 25.45
C LEU A 411 -9.42 -24.90 25.30
N GLY A 412 -8.86 -25.66 26.24
CA GLY A 412 -8.89 -27.12 26.18
C GLY A 412 -10.31 -27.70 26.18
N GLU A 413 -11.27 -27.01 26.80
CA GLU A 413 -12.69 -27.39 26.83
C GLU A 413 -13.41 -27.09 25.51
N ASP A 414 -12.93 -26.11 24.76
CA ASP A 414 -13.51 -25.67 23.49
C ASP A 414 -12.86 -26.36 22.28
N LEU A 415 -11.83 -27.19 22.51
CA LEU A 415 -11.09 -27.88 21.47
C LEU A 415 -11.98 -28.98 20.84
N PRO A 416 -12.31 -28.88 19.55
CA PRO A 416 -13.27 -29.79 18.93
C PRO A 416 -12.66 -31.17 18.63
N GLU A 417 -13.44 -32.23 18.87
CA GLU A 417 -13.06 -33.60 18.48
C GLU A 417 -13.36 -33.88 16.99
N SER A 418 -14.40 -33.23 16.43
CA SER A 418 -14.76 -33.33 14.99
C SER A 418 -14.76 -31.98 14.22
N PHE A 419 -14.40 -31.99 12.93
CA PHE A 419 -14.43 -30.79 12.05
C PHE A 419 -15.83 -30.16 11.94
N ARG A 420 -16.88 -30.91 12.31
CA ARG A 420 -18.26 -30.42 12.33
C ARG A 420 -18.55 -29.53 13.53
N GLU A 421 -17.81 -29.70 14.62
CA GLU A 421 -17.92 -28.92 15.86
C GLU A 421 -16.96 -27.73 15.86
N LEU A 422 -15.98 -27.71 14.95
CA LEU A 422 -15.05 -26.61 14.81
C LEU A 422 -15.79 -25.30 14.54
N LYS A 423 -15.76 -24.42 15.53
CA LYS A 423 -16.15 -23.03 15.38
C LYS A 423 -14.95 -22.26 14.83
N PRO A 424 -15.06 -21.67 13.62
CA PRO A 424 -13.99 -20.85 13.10
C PRO A 424 -13.84 -19.61 13.97
N GLU A 425 -12.62 -19.38 14.45
CA GLU A 425 -12.27 -18.25 15.30
C GLU A 425 -11.39 -17.24 14.56
N GLY A 426 -11.25 -16.05 15.17
CA GLY A 426 -10.45 -14.97 14.62
C GLY A 426 -11.17 -14.13 13.57
N ASN A 427 -10.59 -12.95 13.31
CA ASN A 427 -11.07 -12.05 12.27
C ASN A 427 -9.97 -11.83 11.23
N LEU A 428 -10.11 -12.50 10.09
CA LEU A 428 -9.16 -12.43 8.97
C LEU A 428 -8.91 -10.99 8.48
N TRP A 429 -9.90 -10.10 8.60
CA TRP A 429 -9.69 -8.69 8.25
C TRP A 429 -8.71 -8.01 9.20
N LYS A 430 -8.82 -8.28 10.52
CA LYS A 430 -7.91 -7.73 11.53
C LYS A 430 -6.50 -8.28 11.34
N ASP A 431 -6.37 -9.57 11.08
CA ASP A 431 -5.07 -10.20 10.80
C ASP A 431 -4.42 -9.61 9.54
N ARG A 432 -5.14 -9.55 8.42
CA ARG A 432 -4.63 -8.93 7.18
C ARG A 432 -4.28 -7.45 7.37
N TRP A 433 -5.10 -6.71 8.10
CA TRP A 433 -4.82 -5.32 8.45
C TRP A 433 -3.55 -5.19 9.30
N GLY A 434 -3.45 -5.95 10.38
CA GLY A 434 -2.26 -5.99 11.25
C GLY A 434 -1.00 -6.33 10.46
N SER A 435 -1.07 -7.32 9.59
CA SER A 435 -0.01 -7.71 8.67
C SER A 435 0.36 -6.60 7.67
N MET A 436 -0.61 -5.83 7.15
CA MET A 436 -0.31 -4.68 6.27
C MET A 436 0.36 -3.53 7.02
N VAL A 437 -0.03 -3.30 8.27
CA VAL A 437 0.53 -2.25 9.13
C VAL A 437 1.92 -2.63 9.63
N SER A 438 2.14 -3.88 10.08
CA SER A 438 3.46 -4.37 10.49
C SER A 438 4.47 -4.34 9.33
N ARG A 439 3.99 -4.59 8.10
CA ARG A 439 4.74 -4.43 6.84
C ARG A 439 4.80 -2.98 6.33
N GLY A 440 4.24 -2.00 7.01
CA GLY A 440 4.32 -0.61 6.56
C GLY A 440 3.72 -0.34 5.18
N LYS A 441 2.85 -1.22 4.67
CA LYS A 441 2.07 -0.97 3.45
C LYS A 441 0.97 0.02 3.72
N VAL A 442 0.45 0.02 4.95
CA VAL A 442 -0.59 0.92 5.42
C VAL A 442 -0.16 1.51 6.76
N GLU A 443 -0.42 2.79 6.97
CA GLU A 443 -0.13 3.43 8.26
C GLU A 443 -1.20 3.10 9.32
N PRO A 444 -0.83 3.04 10.61
CA PRO A 444 -1.79 2.85 11.69
C PRO A 444 -2.70 4.07 11.83
N ARG A 445 -4.03 3.86 11.77
CA ARG A 445 -5.07 4.90 11.91
C ARG A 445 -6.19 4.46 12.83
N VAL A 446 -6.88 5.44 13.42
CA VAL A 446 -8.11 5.26 14.20
C VAL A 446 -9.26 5.95 13.46
N PRO A 447 -10.48 5.39 13.42
CA PRO A 447 -11.62 6.04 12.80
C PRO A 447 -11.88 7.41 13.45
N VAL A 448 -11.90 8.46 12.62
CA VAL A 448 -12.21 9.82 13.07
C VAL A 448 -13.71 10.05 12.86
N LEU A 449 -14.46 10.13 13.95
CA LEU A 449 -15.87 10.49 13.89
C LEU A 449 -16.01 11.98 13.54
N ALA A 450 -16.94 12.30 12.65
CA ALA A 450 -17.19 13.68 12.24
C ALA A 450 -17.83 14.47 13.40
N ALA A 451 -17.02 15.20 14.15
CA ALA A 451 -17.49 16.12 15.17
C ALA A 451 -17.68 17.52 14.58
N ARG A 452 -18.85 18.11 14.78
CA ARG A 452 -19.11 19.52 14.40
C ARG A 452 -18.44 20.45 15.40
N LYS A 453 -17.52 21.28 14.93
CA LYS A 453 -16.81 22.27 15.76
C LYS A 453 -17.75 23.32 16.38
N LYS A 454 -18.80 23.71 15.66
CA LYS A 454 -19.78 24.71 16.12
C LYS A 454 -21.15 24.06 16.26
N LYS A 455 -21.84 24.37 17.36
CA LYS A 455 -23.26 24.04 17.51
C LYS A 455 -24.03 24.76 16.38
N MET A 456 -24.84 24.02 15.62
CA MET A 456 -25.72 24.66 14.64
C MET A 456 -26.79 25.42 15.41
N LYS A 457 -26.94 26.70 15.09
CA LYS A 457 -28.08 27.47 15.59
C LYS A 457 -29.30 27.05 14.78
N GLU A 458 -30.17 26.28 15.39
CA GLU A 458 -31.48 26.00 14.83
C GLU A 458 -32.33 27.26 15.04
N TYR A 459 -32.78 27.85 13.93
CA TYR A 459 -33.63 29.03 13.94
C TYR A 459 -34.96 28.67 13.28
N GLU A 460 -36.05 28.90 13.99
CA GLU A 460 -37.37 28.78 13.43
C GLU A 460 -37.59 29.89 12.39
N LYS A 461 -37.99 29.52 11.17
CA LYS A 461 -38.23 30.51 10.11
C LYS A 461 -39.31 31.50 10.55
N HIS A 462 -39.12 32.78 10.22
CA HIS A 462 -40.04 33.87 10.58
C HIS A 462 -41.50 33.62 10.17
N SER A 463 -41.74 32.91 9.07
CA SER A 463 -43.09 32.54 8.60
C SER A 463 -43.85 31.64 9.57
N TYR A 464 -43.15 30.76 10.29
CA TYR A 464 -43.76 29.88 11.30
C TYR A 464 -43.85 30.58 12.65
N LYS A 465 -42.85 31.43 12.97
CA LYS A 465 -42.86 32.25 14.18
C LYS A 465 -44.00 33.28 14.22
N ARG A 466 -44.45 33.78 13.05
CA ARG A 466 -45.51 34.80 12.92
C ARG A 466 -46.81 34.24 12.35
N PHE A 467 -47.00 32.92 12.40
CA PHE A 467 -48.15 32.26 11.77
C PHE A 467 -49.50 32.78 12.32
N ASP A 468 -49.59 33.04 13.63
CA ASP A 468 -50.83 33.49 14.27
C ASP A 468 -51.06 35.01 14.21
N ALA A 469 -50.05 35.79 13.77
CA ALA A 469 -50.12 37.26 13.76
C ALA A 469 -50.87 37.84 12.54
N GLN A 470 -51.39 36.98 11.65
CA GLN A 470 -52.15 37.36 10.45
C GLN A 470 -53.65 37.02 10.53
N ASN A 471 -54.14 36.55 11.68
CA ASN A 471 -55.58 36.39 11.94
C ASN A 471 -56.13 37.55 12.78
#